data_AF-A0A841U1I3-F1
#
_entry.id   AF-A0A841U1I3-F1
#
_cell.length_a   1.000
_cell.length_b   1.000
_cell.length_c   1.000
_cell.angle_alpha   90.00
_cell.angle_beta   90.00
_cell.angle_gamma   90.00
#
_symmetry.space_group_name_H-M   'P 1'
#
loop_
_entity.id
_entity.type
_entity.pdbx_description
1 polymer ?
#
loop_
_entity_poly.entity_id
_entity_poly.type
_entity_poly.pdbx_seq_one_letter_code
_entity_poly.pdbx_strand_id
1 'polypeptide(L)'
;MTEMTIEAIVRKASKIMDSSWRTEYEERREELERMFAEYGDRAYGAWIQRFMVPVFAHLAEEGYQAKAGFNRSDSVENWGPPEERERCAWYVIKGSDGEPVGSMILQVYHSHRSFRLPRAPRLFALPETDKEAIVAALSRAGTRVRWDRKEERLTELEESGIEAPRWEYATDVSLGDCLRPEDDAQLHSWSLDEMLSHWGRYGWELVNVVARADGRTIAFFKRPA
;
A
#
# COMPACT_ATOMS: atom_id res chain seq x y z
N MET A 1 30.32 5.25 -15.33
CA MET A 1 29.24 4.31 -14.96
C MET A 1 27.96 4.89 -15.53
N THR A 2 27.17 4.12 -16.28
CA THR A 2 25.88 4.60 -16.79
C THR A 2 24.92 4.68 -15.62
N GLU A 3 24.40 5.87 -15.36
CA GLU A 3 23.42 6.09 -14.29
C GLU A 3 22.18 5.24 -14.54
N MET A 4 21.77 4.44 -13.56
CA MET A 4 20.60 3.58 -13.70
C MET A 4 19.33 4.40 -13.51
N THR A 5 18.30 4.13 -14.31
CA THR A 5 16.98 4.74 -14.10
C THR A 5 16.36 4.26 -12.79
N ILE A 6 15.46 5.07 -12.21
CA ILE A 6 14.76 4.70 -10.97
C ILE A 6 14.02 3.36 -11.09
N GLU A 7 13.47 3.03 -12.25
CA GLU A 7 12.80 1.74 -12.50
C GLU A 7 13.79 0.57 -12.41
N ALA A 8 15.01 0.76 -12.91
CA ALA A 8 16.03 -0.28 -12.86
C ALA A 8 16.53 -0.50 -11.43
N ILE A 9 16.67 0.57 -10.65
CA ILE A 9 17.03 0.53 -9.22
C ILE A 9 15.92 -0.21 -8.44
N VAL A 10 14.67 0.22 -8.60
CA VAL A 10 13.54 -0.39 -7.88
C VAL A 10 13.37 -1.86 -8.24
N ARG A 11 13.55 -2.24 -9.51
CA ARG A 11 13.47 -3.65 -9.92
C ARG A 11 14.52 -4.53 -9.24
N LYS A 12 15.73 -4.02 -9.00
CA LYS A 12 16.75 -4.75 -8.21
C LYS A 12 16.31 -4.86 -6.75
N ALA A 13 15.86 -3.75 -6.15
CA ALA A 13 15.36 -3.70 -4.78
C ALA A 13 14.17 -4.66 -4.55
N SER A 14 13.23 -4.76 -5.49
CA SER A 14 12.09 -5.69 -5.43
C SER A 14 12.54 -7.13 -5.25
N LYS A 15 13.53 -7.59 -6.04
CA LYS A 15 14.03 -8.98 -5.94
C LYS A 15 14.59 -9.31 -4.56
N ILE A 16 15.21 -8.34 -3.92
CA ILE A 16 15.77 -8.50 -2.57
C ILE A 16 14.63 -8.55 -1.55
N MET A 17 13.69 -7.61 -1.65
CA MET A 17 12.53 -7.56 -0.77
C MET A 17 11.69 -8.84 -0.85
N ASP A 18 11.47 -9.39 -2.05
CA ASP A 18 10.71 -10.61 -2.29
C ASP A 18 11.24 -11.81 -1.47
N SER A 19 12.53 -11.80 -1.13
CA SER A 19 13.17 -12.84 -0.31
C SER A 19 13.17 -12.54 1.19
N SER A 20 13.00 -11.29 1.62
CA SER A 20 13.11 -10.89 3.03
C SER A 20 11.76 -10.71 3.73
N TRP A 21 10.74 -10.18 3.04
CA TRP A 21 9.48 -9.81 3.71
C TRP A 21 8.77 -11.02 4.30
N ARG A 22 8.78 -12.14 3.58
CA ARG A 22 8.07 -13.36 3.96
C ARG A 22 8.72 -14.03 5.15
N THR A 23 10.05 -14.17 5.10
CA THR A 23 10.85 -14.71 6.20
C THR A 23 10.60 -13.90 7.48
N GLU A 24 10.69 -12.56 7.41
CA GLU A 24 10.42 -11.72 8.58
C GLU A 24 8.96 -11.79 9.07
N TYR A 25 8.00 -12.03 8.17
CA TYR A 25 6.60 -12.19 8.53
C TYR A 25 6.32 -13.53 9.22
N GLU A 26 6.84 -14.63 8.66
CA GLU A 26 6.58 -15.99 9.12
C GLU A 26 7.36 -16.32 10.40
N GLU A 27 8.65 -16.01 10.45
CA GLU A 27 9.51 -16.35 11.60
C GLU A 27 9.16 -15.55 12.86
N ARG A 28 8.61 -14.34 12.70
CA ARG A 28 8.27 -13.44 13.82
C ARG A 28 6.78 -13.28 14.03
N ARG A 29 5.95 -14.12 13.40
CA ARG A 29 4.50 -13.95 13.40
C ARG A 29 3.93 -13.75 14.79
N GLU A 30 4.29 -14.60 15.75
CA GLU A 30 3.80 -14.49 17.12
C GLU A 30 4.28 -13.20 17.84
N GLU A 31 5.52 -12.77 17.60
CA GLU A 31 6.06 -11.50 18.13
C GLU A 31 5.24 -10.33 17.62
N LEU A 32 4.96 -10.32 16.33
CA LEU A 32 4.24 -9.24 15.65
C LEU A 32 2.74 -9.24 16.01
N GLU A 33 2.10 -10.41 16.14
CA GLU A 33 0.73 -10.54 16.62
C GLU A 33 0.58 -10.02 18.06
N ARG A 34 1.53 -10.35 18.96
CA ARG A 34 1.57 -9.78 20.31
C ARG A 34 1.77 -8.27 20.27
N MET A 35 2.71 -7.79 19.45
CA MET A 35 2.96 -6.35 19.29
C MET A 35 1.73 -5.62 18.75
N PHE A 36 0.97 -6.23 17.85
CA PHE A 36 -0.27 -5.64 17.33
C PHE A 36 -1.36 -5.60 18.39
N ALA A 37 -1.52 -6.66 19.19
CA ALA A 37 -2.46 -6.67 20.30
C ALA A 37 -2.16 -5.57 21.34
N GLU A 38 -0.88 -5.23 21.54
CA GLU A 38 -0.45 -4.22 22.51
C GLU A 38 -0.38 -2.79 21.93
N TYR A 39 0.03 -2.65 20.67
CA TYR A 39 0.41 -1.36 20.07
C TYR A 39 -0.26 -1.05 18.72
N GLY A 40 -1.15 -1.92 18.24
CA GLY A 40 -1.86 -1.79 16.96
C GLY A 40 -0.91 -1.72 15.76
N ASP A 41 -1.18 -0.80 14.84
CA ASP A 41 -0.47 -0.67 13.56
C ASP A 41 1.05 -0.47 13.65
N ARG A 42 1.56 -0.12 14.83
CA ARG A 42 3.01 -0.03 15.07
C ARG A 42 3.72 -1.36 14.78
N ALA A 43 3.05 -2.50 14.91
CA ALA A 43 3.58 -3.80 14.55
C ALA A 43 3.98 -3.88 13.06
N TYR A 44 3.17 -3.31 12.16
CA TYR A 44 3.51 -3.27 10.74
C TYR A 44 4.73 -2.37 10.48
N GLY A 45 4.83 -1.25 11.19
CA GLY A 45 6.02 -0.39 11.11
C GLY A 45 7.30 -1.12 11.53
N ALA A 46 7.24 -1.91 12.61
CA ALA A 46 8.35 -2.73 13.07
C ALA A 46 8.73 -3.82 12.06
N TRP A 47 7.74 -4.52 11.51
CA TRP A 47 7.96 -5.51 10.45
C TRP A 47 8.59 -4.88 9.20
N ILE A 48 8.07 -3.74 8.72
CA ILE A 48 8.63 -2.99 7.58
C ILE A 48 10.07 -2.60 7.81
N GLN A 49 10.40 -2.08 8.99
CA GLN A 49 11.77 -1.69 9.30
C GLN A 49 12.74 -2.85 9.20
N ARG A 50 12.32 -4.07 9.58
CA ARG A 50 13.16 -5.27 9.53
C ARG A 50 13.38 -5.75 8.09
N PHE A 51 12.31 -5.99 7.32
CA PHE A 51 12.49 -6.58 5.99
C PHE A 51 13.10 -5.62 4.97
N MET A 52 13.05 -4.31 5.20
CA MET A 52 13.68 -3.30 4.35
C MET A 52 15.18 -3.12 4.63
N VAL A 53 15.73 -3.64 5.74
CA VAL A 53 17.19 -3.60 6.02
C VAL A 53 18.04 -4.11 4.84
N PRO A 54 17.82 -5.32 4.29
CA PRO A 54 18.61 -5.81 3.17
C PRO A 54 18.42 -4.97 1.90
N VAL A 55 17.26 -4.34 1.71
CA VAL A 55 17.01 -3.44 0.58
C VAL A 55 17.90 -2.19 0.69
N PHE A 56 17.94 -1.54 1.86
CA PHE A 56 18.80 -0.36 2.07
C PHE A 56 20.29 -0.69 2.02
N ALA A 57 20.69 -1.85 2.54
CA ALA A 57 22.08 -2.31 2.45
C ALA A 57 22.52 -2.42 0.97
N HIS A 58 21.71 -3.04 0.13
CA HIS A 58 22.00 -3.15 -1.30
C HIS A 58 22.05 -1.80 -2.02
N LEU A 59 21.13 -0.89 -1.72
CA LEU A 59 21.15 0.46 -2.29
C LEU A 59 22.47 1.17 -1.96
N ALA A 60 22.94 1.05 -0.71
CA ALA A 60 24.21 1.63 -0.28
C ALA A 60 25.43 0.99 -0.97
N GLU A 61 25.43 -0.33 -1.16
CA GLU A 61 26.49 -1.05 -1.90
C GLU A 61 26.61 -0.59 -3.36
N GLU A 62 25.49 -0.24 -3.98
CA GLU A 62 25.43 0.28 -5.35
C GLU A 62 25.67 1.81 -5.43
N GLY A 63 25.98 2.45 -4.30
CA GLY A 63 26.32 3.88 -4.24
C GLY A 63 25.12 4.83 -4.15
N TYR A 64 23.91 4.31 -3.94
CA TYR A 64 22.71 5.11 -3.74
C TYR A 64 22.50 5.45 -2.26
N GLN A 65 21.88 6.61 -2.02
CA GLN A 65 21.50 7.04 -0.69
C GLN A 65 19.98 7.13 -0.58
N ALA A 66 19.43 6.61 0.51
CA ALA A 66 18.02 6.74 0.85
C ALA A 66 17.89 6.86 2.37
N LYS A 67 16.88 7.61 2.84
CA LYS A 67 16.57 7.67 4.26
C LYS A 67 15.98 6.33 4.71
N ALA A 68 16.80 5.54 5.40
CA ALA A 68 16.40 4.22 5.89
C ALA A 68 15.33 4.29 7.00
N GLY A 69 14.67 3.16 7.22
CA GLY A 69 13.62 2.99 8.23
C GLY A 69 12.21 3.21 7.69
N PHE A 70 11.22 3.21 8.57
CA PHE A 70 9.83 3.51 8.22
C PHE A 70 9.39 4.74 8.97
N ASN A 71 8.91 5.74 8.23
CA ASN A 71 8.41 6.98 8.80
C ASN A 71 6.99 7.25 8.29
N ARG A 72 6.04 7.36 9.22
CA ARG A 72 4.64 7.60 8.89
C ARG A 72 4.42 8.94 8.16
N SER A 73 5.24 9.96 8.41
CA SER A 73 5.14 11.25 7.70
C SER A 73 5.53 11.16 6.22
N ASP A 74 6.22 10.07 5.87
CA ASP A 74 6.72 9.75 4.54
C ASP A 74 5.88 8.61 3.94
N SER A 75 4.58 8.58 4.28
CA SER A 75 3.60 7.62 3.79
C SER A 75 2.19 8.21 3.69
N VAL A 76 1.37 7.62 2.83
CA VAL A 76 -0.08 7.83 2.77
C VAL A 76 -0.79 6.50 2.98
N GLU A 77 -1.86 6.52 3.77
CA GLU A 77 -2.79 5.39 3.88
C GLU A 77 -3.98 5.67 2.98
N ASN A 78 -4.28 4.72 2.11
CA ASN A 78 -5.29 4.79 1.09
C ASN A 78 -6.17 3.55 1.18
N TRP A 79 -7.42 3.64 0.70
CA TRP A 79 -8.19 2.56 0.10
C TRP A 79 -8.60 1.37 1.00
N GLY A 80 -9.64 0.67 0.55
CA GLY A 80 -9.99 -0.69 0.97
C GLY A 80 -10.74 -0.82 2.29
N PRO A 81 -11.30 -1.98 2.62
CA PRO A 81 -11.98 -2.20 3.89
C PRO A 81 -11.00 -2.26 5.08
N PRO A 82 -11.48 -2.24 6.33
CA PRO A 82 -10.62 -2.38 7.53
C PRO A 82 -9.70 -3.61 7.53
N GLU A 83 -10.07 -4.68 6.82
CA GLU A 83 -9.26 -5.88 6.66
C GLU A 83 -8.10 -5.73 5.67
N GLU A 84 -8.19 -4.76 4.77
CA GLU A 84 -7.31 -4.64 3.61
C GLU A 84 -7.06 -3.15 3.27
N ARG A 85 -6.44 -2.44 4.21
CA ARG A 85 -5.98 -1.07 4.03
C ARG A 85 -4.66 -1.03 3.30
N GLU A 86 -4.55 -0.13 2.34
CA GLU A 86 -3.33 0.08 1.60
C GLU A 86 -2.51 1.21 2.21
N ARG A 87 -1.19 1.03 2.26
CA ARG A 87 -0.26 2.08 2.63
C ARG A 87 0.86 2.16 1.60
N CYS A 88 1.11 3.37 1.12
CA CYS A 88 2.27 3.68 0.29
C CYS A 88 3.25 4.52 1.09
N ALA A 89 4.43 3.99 1.40
CA ALA A 89 5.57 4.72 1.94
C ALA A 89 6.57 5.01 0.84
N TRP A 90 7.21 6.18 0.86
CA TRP A 90 8.18 6.56 -0.16
C TRP A 90 9.58 6.76 0.41
N TYR A 91 10.55 6.45 -0.44
CA TYR A 91 11.98 6.61 -0.20
C TYR A 91 12.59 7.36 -1.38
N VAL A 92 12.97 8.62 -1.17
CA VAL A 92 13.69 9.39 -2.19
C VAL A 92 15.09 8.79 -2.32
N ILE A 93 15.41 8.34 -3.53
CA ILE A 93 16.70 7.74 -3.87
C ILE A 93 17.59 8.83 -4.45
N LYS A 94 18.80 8.96 -3.91
CA LYS A 94 19.81 9.88 -4.37
C LYS A 94 21.00 9.14 -4.97
N GLY A 95 21.57 9.71 -6.02
CA GLY A 95 22.81 9.24 -6.63
C GLY A 95 24.02 9.49 -5.74
N SER A 96 25.19 9.06 -6.22
CA SER A 96 26.47 9.26 -5.51
C SER A 96 26.88 10.72 -5.41
N ASP A 97 26.36 11.57 -6.29
CA ASP A 97 26.51 13.03 -6.28
C ASP A 97 25.56 13.73 -5.28
N GLY A 98 24.63 12.99 -4.68
CA GLY A 98 23.62 13.50 -3.76
C GLY A 98 22.36 14.02 -4.45
N GLU A 99 22.30 13.98 -5.79
CA GLU A 99 21.15 14.44 -6.56
C GLU A 99 20.02 13.40 -6.54
N PRO A 100 18.75 13.81 -6.40
CA PRO A 100 17.61 12.89 -6.45
C PRO A 100 17.44 12.23 -7.83
N VAL A 101 17.41 10.89 -7.85
CA VAL A 101 17.19 10.07 -9.07
C VAL A 101 15.71 9.77 -9.27
N GLY A 102 14.94 9.72 -8.18
CA GLY A 102 13.52 9.37 -8.17
C GLY A 102 13.10 8.85 -6.79
N SER A 103 11.88 8.33 -6.68
CA SER A 103 11.36 7.73 -5.46
C SER A 103 11.06 6.24 -5.64
N MET A 104 11.45 5.45 -4.64
CA MET A 104 11.01 4.08 -4.47
C MET A 104 9.80 4.07 -3.54
N ILE A 105 8.69 3.50 -3.99
CA ILE A 105 7.45 3.39 -3.23
C ILE A 105 7.28 1.97 -2.74
N LEU A 106 7.19 1.80 -1.42
CA LEU A 106 6.75 0.58 -0.76
C LEU A 106 5.24 0.62 -0.57
N GLN A 107 4.55 -0.31 -1.21
CA GLN A 107 3.11 -0.51 -1.08
C GLN A 107 2.83 -1.76 -0.27
N VAL A 108 2.10 -1.60 0.83
CA VAL A 108 1.77 -2.64 1.80
C VAL A 108 0.27 -2.67 1.97
N TYR A 109 -0.30 -3.87 2.05
CA TYR A 109 -1.69 -4.08 2.42
C TYR A 109 -1.73 -4.70 3.81
N HIS A 110 -2.58 -4.18 4.68
CA HIS A 110 -2.62 -4.58 6.08
C HIS A 110 -4.04 -4.50 6.65
N SER A 111 -4.30 -5.32 7.65
CA SER A 111 -5.56 -5.31 8.41
C SER A 111 -5.43 -4.42 9.64
N HIS A 112 -6.42 -3.56 9.86
CA HIS A 112 -6.60 -2.81 11.12
C HIS A 112 -7.32 -3.65 12.19
N ARG A 113 -7.81 -4.85 11.84
CA ARG A 113 -8.55 -5.74 12.77
C ARG A 113 -7.65 -6.76 13.46
N SER A 114 -6.57 -7.16 12.81
CA SER A 114 -5.62 -8.18 13.28
C SER A 114 -4.28 -8.00 12.57
N PHE A 115 -3.20 -8.57 13.12
CA PHE A 115 -1.92 -8.59 12.42
C PHE A 115 -1.94 -9.58 11.25
N ARG A 116 -2.46 -9.14 10.10
CA ARG A 116 -2.62 -9.94 8.89
C ARG A 116 -2.17 -9.14 7.68
N LEU A 117 -1.48 -9.82 6.76
CA LEU A 117 -1.11 -9.29 5.45
C LEU A 117 -2.02 -9.89 4.37
N PRO A 118 -2.97 -9.14 3.79
CA PRO A 118 -3.85 -9.66 2.74
C PRO A 118 -3.11 -9.95 1.43
N ARG A 119 -2.03 -9.19 1.17
CA ARG A 119 -1.21 -9.26 -0.04
C ARG A 119 0.25 -9.14 0.30
N ALA A 120 1.10 -9.69 -0.56
CA ALA A 120 2.54 -9.44 -0.49
C ALA A 120 2.84 -7.93 -0.66
N PRO A 121 3.80 -7.37 0.09
CA PRO A 121 4.27 -6.01 -0.14
C PRO A 121 4.96 -5.91 -1.50
N ARG A 122 4.93 -4.72 -2.12
CA ARG A 122 5.55 -4.50 -3.43
C ARG A 122 6.29 -3.16 -3.49
N LEU A 123 7.30 -3.11 -4.35
CA LEU A 123 8.00 -1.87 -4.68
C LEU A 123 7.67 -1.40 -6.11
N PHE A 124 7.52 -0.10 -6.29
CA PHE A 124 7.45 0.53 -7.61
C PHE A 124 8.15 1.89 -7.62
N ALA A 125 8.49 2.36 -8.81
CA ALA A 125 9.23 3.59 -9.02
C ALA A 125 8.29 4.75 -9.32
N LEU A 126 8.66 5.93 -8.85
CA LEU A 126 8.11 7.22 -9.25
C LEU A 126 9.26 8.16 -9.64
N PRO A 127 9.14 8.94 -10.73
CA PRO A 127 10.11 9.96 -11.06
C PRO A 127 10.08 11.14 -10.07
N GLU A 128 8.96 11.36 -9.37
CA GLU A 128 8.80 12.45 -8.41
C GLU A 128 9.69 12.26 -7.18
N THR A 129 10.28 13.35 -6.71
CA THR A 129 11.19 13.37 -5.55
C THR A 129 10.71 14.33 -4.45
N ASP A 130 9.87 15.30 -4.81
CA ASP A 130 9.21 16.21 -3.88
C ASP A 130 7.98 15.56 -3.23
N LYS A 131 7.78 15.81 -1.94
CA LYS A 131 6.70 15.21 -1.15
C LYS A 131 5.31 15.49 -1.76
N GLU A 132 5.02 16.73 -2.11
CA GLU A 132 3.73 17.14 -2.64
C GLU A 132 3.46 16.48 -4.00
N ALA A 133 4.49 16.35 -4.84
CA ALA A 133 4.40 15.69 -6.13
C ALA A 133 4.19 14.17 -5.98
N ILE A 134 4.89 13.52 -5.04
CA ILE A 134 4.70 12.11 -4.70
C ILE A 134 3.27 11.87 -4.20
N VAL A 135 2.77 12.69 -3.27
CA VAL A 135 1.40 12.57 -2.77
C VAL A 135 0.38 12.78 -3.88
N ALA A 136 0.58 13.75 -4.77
CA ALA A 136 -0.28 13.98 -5.92
C ALA A 136 -0.29 12.78 -6.88
N ALA A 137 0.88 12.20 -7.18
CA ALA A 137 1.01 11.01 -8.01
C ALA A 137 0.30 9.79 -7.39
N LEU A 138 0.48 9.57 -6.07
CA LEU A 138 -0.19 8.50 -5.33
C LEU A 138 -1.70 8.73 -5.16
N SER A 139 -2.19 9.96 -5.30
CA SER A 139 -3.63 10.25 -5.33
C SER A 139 -4.30 9.88 -6.64
N ARG A 140 -3.55 9.36 -7.63
CA ARG A 140 -4.10 8.79 -8.86
C ARG A 140 -4.17 7.27 -8.74
N ALA A 141 -5.36 6.71 -8.97
CA ALA A 141 -5.58 5.28 -8.85
C ALA A 141 -4.63 4.46 -9.75
N GLY A 142 -4.48 4.85 -11.01
CA GLY A 142 -3.62 4.16 -11.98
C GLY A 142 -2.12 4.16 -11.65
N THR A 143 -1.66 5.05 -10.76
CA THR A 143 -0.29 5.00 -10.24
C THR A 143 -0.10 3.77 -9.34
N ARG A 144 -1.11 3.44 -8.55
CA ARG A 144 -1.06 2.41 -7.50
C ARG A 144 -1.68 1.09 -7.94
N VAL A 145 -2.68 1.11 -8.82
CA VAL A 145 -3.33 -0.08 -9.42
C VAL A 145 -2.61 -0.39 -10.72
N ARG A 146 -1.95 -1.54 -10.74
CA ARG A 146 -1.15 -1.99 -11.87
C ARG A 146 -1.62 -3.39 -12.26
N TRP A 147 -2.61 -3.44 -13.16
CA TRP A 147 -3.20 -4.68 -13.69
C TRP A 147 -2.17 -5.58 -14.38
N ASP A 148 -1.06 -4.98 -14.84
CA ASP A 148 0.07 -5.65 -15.47
C ASP A 148 0.96 -6.43 -14.48
N ARG A 149 0.71 -6.31 -13.16
CA ARG A 149 1.50 -6.97 -12.13
C ARG A 149 0.74 -8.12 -11.49
N LYS A 150 1.41 -9.27 -11.40
CA LYS A 150 0.90 -10.43 -10.67
C LYS A 150 0.75 -10.07 -9.19
N GLU A 151 -0.44 -10.31 -8.65
CA GLU A 151 -0.74 -10.15 -7.24
C GLU A 151 -0.63 -11.50 -6.52
N GLU A 152 0.15 -11.54 -5.43
CA GLU A 152 0.18 -12.66 -4.51
C GLU A 152 -0.67 -12.31 -3.27
N ARG A 153 -1.73 -13.09 -3.06
CA ARG A 153 -2.59 -13.02 -1.86
C ARG A 153 -2.21 -14.12 -0.88
N LEU A 154 -2.18 -13.78 0.40
CA LEU A 154 -1.63 -14.66 1.44
C LEU A 154 -2.69 -15.34 2.30
N THR A 155 -3.98 -15.03 2.14
CA THR A 155 -5.02 -15.63 3.00
C THR A 155 -6.35 -15.84 2.28
N GLU A 156 -7.01 -16.94 2.63
CA GLU A 156 -8.44 -17.18 2.39
C GLU A 156 -9.26 -16.45 3.47
N LEU A 157 -10.44 -15.98 3.10
CA LEU A 157 -11.35 -15.25 3.98
C LEU A 157 -11.78 -16.15 5.14
N GLU A 158 -11.76 -15.63 6.37
CA GLU A 158 -12.48 -16.27 7.46
C GLU A 158 -13.98 -16.06 7.20
N GLU A 159 -14.70 -17.17 7.01
CA GLU A 159 -16.17 -17.16 6.98
C GLU A 159 -16.67 -16.74 8.36
N SER A 160 -17.21 -15.52 8.47
CA SER A 160 -17.91 -15.07 9.67
C SER A 160 -19.26 -15.81 9.77
N GLY A 161 -19.38 -16.70 10.75
CA GLY A 161 -20.62 -17.36 11.11
C GLY A 161 -21.70 -16.33 11.48
N ILE A 162 -22.91 -16.51 10.94
CA ILE A 162 -24.03 -15.59 11.09
C ILE A 162 -24.67 -15.78 12.47
N GLU A 163 -24.51 -14.81 13.38
CA GLU A 163 -25.40 -14.63 14.54
C GLU A 163 -25.90 -13.17 14.64
N ALA A 164 -27.20 -12.99 14.38
CA ALA A 164 -28.04 -11.79 14.56
C ALA A 164 -27.60 -10.47 13.86
N PRO A 165 -28.54 -9.59 13.45
CA PRO A 165 -28.26 -8.51 12.50
C PRO A 165 -27.69 -7.27 13.21
N ARG A 166 -26.45 -7.36 13.70
CA ARG A 166 -25.67 -6.17 13.99
C ARG A 166 -25.02 -5.73 12.67
N TRP A 167 -25.18 -4.46 12.30
CA TRP A 167 -24.56 -3.92 11.10
C TRP A 167 -23.25 -3.23 11.46
N GLU A 168 -22.20 -3.50 10.68
CA GLU A 168 -20.99 -2.70 10.66
C GLU A 168 -21.06 -1.69 9.52
N TYR A 169 -20.46 -0.52 9.72
CA TYR A 169 -20.37 0.55 8.73
C TYR A 169 -18.93 0.99 8.56
N ALA A 170 -18.57 1.35 7.34
CA ALA A 170 -17.26 1.87 7.00
C ALA A 170 -17.38 2.95 5.93
N THR A 171 -16.37 3.80 5.85
CA THR A 171 -16.29 4.86 4.83
C THR A 171 -14.98 4.78 4.07
N ASP A 172 -15.03 5.18 2.81
CA ASP A 172 -13.87 5.34 1.94
C ASP A 172 -13.89 6.73 1.31
N VAL A 173 -12.79 7.49 1.46
CA VAL A 173 -12.67 8.85 0.90
C VAL A 173 -11.89 8.90 -0.41
N SER A 174 -11.52 7.72 -0.91
CA SER A 174 -10.51 7.50 -1.92
C SER A 174 -11.04 6.77 -3.16
N LEU A 175 -12.30 6.33 -3.11
CA LEU A 175 -13.09 5.97 -4.29
C LEU A 175 -13.03 7.07 -5.37
N GLY A 176 -13.00 8.34 -4.95
CA GLY A 176 -12.89 9.48 -5.86
C GLY A 176 -11.61 9.47 -6.71
N ASP A 177 -10.54 8.82 -6.27
CA ASP A 177 -9.29 8.71 -7.05
C ASP A 177 -9.46 7.83 -8.29
N CYS A 178 -10.46 6.94 -8.30
CA CYS A 178 -10.83 6.09 -9.45
C CYS A 178 -11.83 6.77 -10.41
N LEU A 179 -12.35 7.95 -10.03
CA LEU A 179 -13.39 8.67 -10.77
C LEU A 179 -12.87 9.95 -11.45
N ARG A 180 -11.55 10.21 -11.36
CA ARG A 180 -10.95 11.43 -11.94
C ARG A 180 -10.88 11.30 -13.46
N PRO A 181 -11.35 12.29 -14.24
CA PRO A 181 -11.49 12.17 -15.70
C PRO A 181 -10.18 12.27 -16.53
N GLU A 182 -9.00 11.87 -16.03
CA GLU A 182 -7.73 11.98 -16.78
C GLU A 182 -7.50 10.82 -17.79
N ASP A 183 -7.11 11.19 -19.03
CA ASP A 183 -6.59 10.48 -20.22
C ASP A 183 -7.08 9.08 -20.69
N ASP A 184 -7.61 8.19 -19.85
CA ASP A 184 -8.09 6.87 -20.31
C ASP A 184 -9.29 6.33 -19.51
N ALA A 185 -10.48 6.40 -20.12
CA ALA A 185 -11.74 5.90 -19.55
C ALA A 185 -11.72 4.41 -19.16
N GLN A 186 -10.90 3.58 -19.82
CA GLN A 186 -10.83 2.15 -19.53
C GLN A 186 -10.06 1.87 -18.25
N LEU A 187 -8.96 2.59 -18.01
CA LEU A 187 -8.17 2.47 -16.78
C LEU A 187 -8.98 2.86 -15.53
N HIS A 188 -9.93 3.80 -15.66
CA HIS A 188 -10.84 4.18 -14.58
C HIS A 188 -11.82 3.08 -14.22
N SER A 189 -12.45 2.45 -15.22
CA SER A 189 -13.38 1.34 -14.97
C SER A 189 -12.71 0.19 -14.21
N TRP A 190 -11.49 -0.18 -14.61
CA TRP A 190 -10.77 -1.26 -13.93
C TRP A 190 -10.31 -0.88 -12.53
N SER A 191 -9.85 0.36 -12.33
CA SER A 191 -9.45 0.83 -11.00
C SER A 191 -10.64 0.85 -10.05
N LEU A 192 -11.82 1.25 -10.54
CA LEU A 192 -13.06 1.25 -9.78
C LEU A 192 -13.53 -0.17 -9.47
N ASP A 193 -13.53 -1.07 -10.46
CA ASP A 193 -13.90 -2.47 -10.28
C ASP A 193 -12.98 -3.16 -9.26
N GLU A 194 -11.67 -2.97 -9.40
CA GLU A 194 -10.65 -3.49 -8.48
C GLU A 194 -10.89 -2.97 -7.06
N MET A 195 -11.08 -1.66 -6.89
CA MET A 195 -11.41 -1.05 -5.61
C MET A 195 -12.68 -1.65 -4.98
N LEU A 196 -13.79 -1.69 -5.73
CA LEU A 196 -15.06 -2.24 -5.22
C LEU A 196 -14.95 -3.74 -4.92
N SER A 197 -14.14 -4.48 -5.67
CA SER A 197 -13.87 -5.89 -5.40
C SER A 197 -13.23 -6.10 -4.03
N HIS A 198 -12.39 -5.15 -3.56
CA HIS A 198 -11.77 -5.24 -2.24
C HIS A 198 -12.81 -5.15 -1.15
N TRP A 199 -13.79 -4.25 -1.28
CA TRP A 199 -14.90 -4.14 -0.35
C TRP A 199 -15.80 -5.39 -0.39
N GLY A 200 -16.26 -5.77 -1.58
CA GLY A 200 -17.15 -6.91 -1.77
C GLY A 200 -16.57 -8.24 -1.28
N ARG A 201 -15.25 -8.42 -1.39
CA ARG A 201 -14.53 -9.61 -0.90
C ARG A 201 -14.74 -9.86 0.60
N TYR A 202 -14.90 -8.82 1.40
CA TYR A 202 -15.13 -8.93 2.85
C TYR A 202 -16.60 -8.71 3.24
N GLY A 203 -17.51 -8.92 2.27
CA GLY A 203 -18.95 -8.82 2.47
C GLY A 203 -19.49 -7.39 2.57
N TRP A 204 -18.65 -6.38 2.28
CA TRP A 204 -19.10 -4.98 2.31
C TRP A 204 -19.92 -4.63 1.07
N GLU A 205 -21.09 -4.04 1.31
CA GLU A 205 -22.00 -3.52 0.31
C GLU A 205 -21.87 -1.99 0.25
N LEU A 206 -21.73 -1.44 -0.96
CA LEU A 206 -21.81 0.00 -1.19
C LEU A 206 -23.25 0.47 -0.95
N VAL A 207 -23.44 1.42 -0.04
CA VAL A 207 -24.75 1.95 0.34
C VAL A 207 -25.00 3.31 -0.29
N ASN A 208 -24.00 4.19 -0.28
CA ASN A 208 -24.15 5.55 -0.76
C ASN A 208 -22.79 6.14 -1.19
N VAL A 209 -22.84 7.12 -2.09
CA VAL A 209 -21.68 7.92 -2.52
C VAL A 209 -22.06 9.39 -2.47
N VAL A 210 -21.29 10.18 -1.73
CA VAL A 210 -21.51 11.62 -1.56
C VAL A 210 -20.34 12.39 -2.15
N ALA A 211 -20.61 13.20 -3.16
CA ALA A 211 -19.66 14.18 -3.68
C ALA A 211 -19.69 15.44 -2.81
N ARG A 212 -18.51 15.91 -2.40
CA ARG A 212 -18.33 17.14 -1.61
C ARG A 212 -18.03 18.33 -2.51
N ALA A 213 -18.34 19.52 -2.01
CA ALA A 213 -18.07 20.79 -2.71
C ALA A 213 -16.57 21.04 -3.01
N ASP A 214 -15.67 20.39 -2.27
CA ASP A 214 -14.21 20.46 -2.49
C ASP A 214 -13.70 19.40 -3.48
N GLY A 215 -14.60 18.72 -4.20
CA GLY A 215 -14.28 17.68 -5.18
C GLY A 215 -13.98 16.31 -4.59
N ARG A 216 -13.96 16.15 -3.26
CA ARG A 216 -13.75 14.84 -2.62
C ARG A 216 -15.02 13.98 -2.68
N THR A 217 -14.84 12.68 -2.81
CA THR A 217 -15.93 11.70 -2.78
C THR A 217 -15.85 10.88 -1.50
N ILE A 218 -16.98 10.68 -0.82
CA ILE A 218 -17.09 9.76 0.32
C ILE A 218 -18.05 8.64 -0.06
N ALA A 219 -17.55 7.41 -0.05
CA ALA A 219 -18.35 6.20 -0.20
C ALA A 219 -18.65 5.60 1.19
N PHE A 220 -19.88 5.12 1.36
CA PHE A 220 -20.37 4.50 2.58
C PHE A 220 -20.66 3.04 2.31
N PHE A 221 -20.12 2.16 3.15
CA PHE A 221 -20.28 0.72 3.06
C PHE A 221 -20.93 0.17 4.33
N LYS A 222 -21.64 -0.94 4.19
CA LYS A 222 -22.17 -1.72 5.32
C LYS A 222 -21.95 -3.21 5.12
N ARG A 223 -21.97 -3.98 6.20
CA ARG A 223 -22.11 -5.45 6.14
C ARG A 223 -22.75 -5.98 7.41
N PRO A 224 -23.27 -7.23 7.41
CA PRO A 224 -23.54 -7.96 8.64
C PRO A 224 -22.25 -8.10 9.46
N ALA A 225 -22.34 -7.91 10.78
CA ALA A 225 -21.24 -8.07 11.73
C ALA A 225 -20.87 -9.55 11.95
#